data_AF-A0A4R0FX49-F1
#
_entry.id   AF-A0A4R0FX49-F1
#
_cell.length_a   1.000
_cell.length_b   1.000
_cell.length_c   1.000
_cell.angle_alpha   90.00
_cell.angle_beta   90.00
_cell.angle_gamma   90.00
#
_symmetry.space_group_name_H-M   'P 1'
#
loop_
_entity.id
_entity.type
_entity.pdbx_description
1 polymer ?
#
loop_
_entity_poly.entity_id
_entity_poly.type
_entity_poly.pdbx_seq_one_letter_code
_entity_poly.pdbx_strand_id
1 'polypeptide(L)'
;MSILGVELRRSAAVGAALITVLVGVGALYGAPARWSGGWMSLAMVLREYLILMWPLALAAGAWQGRREHRAKVGELFATTARPRAQRMLPVLGALAITFAVAYLLVTVVGLAWIVSVRYVPLLNFAVVTGVGVLALIGAAWLGLGIGRLLPALATAPALGVAGVLLVSFSLFISPDWLAAAMSPIYGTSQFHSYPTIDNRVSGAIAIWMVALAVTGLLLFVAGSWRARTAALVPVLLGLTVAVAVVPRDPAVLDAPVDPIAQVLVCTDDAPTVCVSRVNTHVLDALTPLAREGLAALAKLPGAPTAVHEDTSTFGRGAEIPPRDDVVRIPVRIDKRGGLAHPAVVAPEIVRGLGVAYDGSCRLRSEAVERAAAYWLLGREPRSDVGLIPGLIQEEPEINAEALILWQGLRELSDDEALARVAAVRDAALACEDPSELLSRSAG
;
A
#
# COMPACT_ATOMS: atom_id res chain seq x y z
N MET A 1 -36.83 -7.21 -22.64
CA MET A 1 -36.20 -7.20 -21.30
C MET A 1 -35.46 -8.51 -21.11
N SER A 2 -34.13 -8.50 -20.95
CA SER A 2 -33.36 -9.72 -20.72
C SER A 2 -33.62 -10.27 -19.32
N ILE A 3 -33.60 -11.60 -19.17
CA ILE A 3 -33.77 -12.31 -17.88
C ILE A 3 -32.77 -11.78 -16.83
N LEU A 4 -31.57 -11.44 -17.28
CA LEU A 4 -30.51 -10.84 -16.44
C LEU A 4 -30.93 -9.49 -15.82
N GLY A 5 -31.61 -8.63 -16.57
CA GLY A 5 -32.04 -7.31 -16.08
C GLY A 5 -33.16 -7.40 -15.02
N VAL A 6 -34.00 -8.43 -15.09
CA VAL A 6 -35.05 -8.68 -14.09
C VAL A 6 -34.45 -9.25 -12.81
N GLU A 7 -33.51 -10.19 -12.92
CA GLU A 7 -32.80 -10.75 -11.76
C GLU A 7 -31.94 -9.70 -11.03
N LEU A 8 -31.31 -8.77 -11.76
CA LEU A 8 -30.57 -7.66 -11.16
C LEU A 8 -31.48 -6.75 -10.32
N ARG A 9 -32.68 -6.44 -10.79
CA ARG A 9 -33.63 -5.59 -10.04
C ARG A 9 -34.29 -6.31 -8.86
N ARG A 10 -34.44 -7.64 -8.94
CA ARG A 10 -35.15 -8.41 -7.91
C ARG A 10 -34.21 -8.97 -6.84
N SER A 11 -32.93 -9.17 -7.13
CA SER A 11 -31.95 -9.76 -6.22
C SER A 11 -31.41 -8.75 -5.20
N ALA A 12 -30.91 -9.26 -4.08
CA ALA A 12 -30.17 -8.44 -3.11
C ALA A 12 -28.77 -8.04 -3.63
N ALA A 13 -28.38 -8.51 -4.81
CA ALA A 13 -27.04 -8.36 -5.38
C ALA A 13 -26.67 -6.90 -5.61
N VAL A 14 -27.59 -6.10 -6.16
CA VAL A 14 -27.33 -4.66 -6.42
C VAL A 14 -27.17 -3.88 -5.12
N GLY A 15 -28.01 -4.15 -4.11
CA GLY A 15 -27.88 -3.51 -2.80
C GLY A 15 -26.57 -3.88 -2.09
N ALA A 16 -26.20 -5.16 -2.13
CA ALA A 16 -24.93 -5.62 -1.56
C ALA A 16 -23.71 -5.07 -2.30
N ALA A 17 -23.75 -5.01 -3.64
CA ALA A 17 -22.72 -4.40 -4.46
C ALA A 17 -22.58 -2.90 -4.15
N LEU A 18 -23.69 -2.17 -3.98
CA LEU A 18 -23.67 -0.77 -3.59
C LEU A 18 -23.04 -0.57 -2.21
N ILE A 19 -23.41 -1.38 -1.21
CA ILE A 19 -22.78 -1.34 0.13
C ILE A 19 -21.28 -1.63 0.01
N THR A 20 -20.89 -2.60 -0.81
CA THR A 20 -19.47 -2.95 -1.05
C THR A 20 -18.71 -1.76 -1.66
N VAL A 21 -19.30 -1.07 -2.64
CA VAL A 21 -18.73 0.15 -3.22
C VAL A 21 -18.61 1.26 -2.19
N LEU A 22 -19.67 1.51 -1.41
CA LEU A 22 -19.67 2.56 -0.38
C LEU A 22 -18.60 2.30 0.69
N VAL A 23 -18.47 1.06 1.15
CA VAL A 23 -17.44 0.65 2.12
C VAL A 23 -16.05 0.75 1.52
N GLY A 24 -15.85 0.26 0.29
CA GLY A 24 -14.55 0.33 -0.39
C GLY A 24 -14.10 1.77 -0.67
N VAL A 25 -14.98 2.61 -1.20
CA VAL A 25 -14.71 4.03 -1.45
C VAL A 25 -14.53 4.80 -0.13
N GLY A 26 -15.35 4.52 0.88
CA GLY A 26 -15.21 5.12 2.21
C GLY A 26 -13.85 4.78 2.84
N ALA A 27 -13.39 3.53 2.69
CA ALA A 27 -12.07 3.11 3.15
C ALA A 27 -10.94 3.84 2.38
N LEU A 28 -11.04 3.95 1.05
CA LEU A 28 -10.08 4.73 0.25
C LEU A 28 -9.99 6.18 0.72
N TYR A 29 -11.14 6.82 0.97
CA TYR A 29 -11.21 8.20 1.44
C TYR A 29 -10.61 8.39 2.84
N GLY A 30 -10.70 7.38 3.71
CA GLY A 30 -10.17 7.42 5.07
C GLY A 30 -8.64 7.46 5.14
N ALA A 31 -7.94 6.86 4.17
CA ALA A 31 -6.48 6.73 4.20
C ALA A 31 -5.80 6.95 2.83
N PRO A 32 -5.99 8.12 2.17
CA PRO A 32 -5.43 8.41 0.85
C PRO A 32 -3.92 8.23 0.77
N ALA A 33 -3.19 8.59 1.83
CA ALA A 33 -1.73 8.47 1.89
C ALA A 33 -1.20 7.02 1.73
N ARG A 34 -2.04 5.98 1.92
CA ARG A 34 -1.63 4.58 1.75
C ARG A 34 -1.59 4.13 0.29
N TRP A 35 -2.32 4.80 -0.60
CA TRP A 35 -2.52 4.35 -1.98
C TRP A 35 -2.25 5.43 -3.03
N SER A 36 -2.20 6.71 -2.64
CA SER A 36 -2.00 7.82 -3.57
C SER A 36 -0.62 7.83 -4.25
N GLY A 37 0.34 7.06 -3.72
CA GLY A 37 1.70 6.92 -4.27
C GLY A 37 1.78 6.22 -5.62
N GLY A 38 0.76 5.45 -6.02
CA GLY A 38 0.72 4.88 -7.37
C GLY A 38 -0.23 3.71 -7.56
N TRP A 39 -0.26 3.21 -8.80
CA TRP A 39 -1.19 2.16 -9.24
C TRP A 39 -1.04 0.87 -8.44
N MET A 40 0.21 0.45 -8.18
CA MET A 40 0.44 -0.80 -7.44
C MET A 40 0.10 -0.65 -5.96
N SER A 41 0.43 0.48 -5.33
CA SER A 41 -0.01 0.80 -3.96
C SER A 41 -1.55 0.80 -3.86
N LEU A 42 -2.27 1.34 -4.84
CA LEU A 42 -3.72 1.25 -4.92
C LEU A 42 -4.21 -0.19 -5.02
N ALA A 43 -3.64 -1.02 -5.90
CA ALA A 43 -4.04 -2.42 -6.02
C ALA A 43 -3.82 -3.20 -4.72
N MET A 44 -2.72 -2.94 -4.01
CA MET A 44 -2.39 -3.58 -2.74
C MET A 44 -3.31 -3.12 -1.59
N VAL A 45 -3.67 -1.84 -1.54
CA VAL A 45 -4.65 -1.33 -0.56
C VAL A 45 -6.05 -1.87 -0.84
N LEU A 46 -6.48 -1.97 -2.11
CA LEU A 46 -7.78 -2.57 -2.44
C LEU A 46 -7.83 -4.06 -2.10
N ARG A 47 -6.71 -4.75 -2.29
CA ARG A 47 -6.52 -6.12 -1.84
C ARG A 47 -6.64 -6.22 -0.32
N GLU A 48 -6.01 -5.31 0.44
CA GLU A 48 -6.17 -5.25 1.90
C GLU A 48 -7.65 -5.07 2.29
N TYR A 49 -8.36 -4.17 1.60
CA TYR A 49 -9.77 -3.86 1.85
C TYR A 49 -10.73 -5.01 1.51
N LEU A 50 -10.24 -6.12 0.96
CA LEU A 50 -10.99 -7.39 0.95
C LEU A 50 -11.31 -7.87 2.38
N ILE A 51 -10.57 -7.43 3.41
CA ILE A 51 -10.95 -7.64 4.81
C ILE A 51 -12.36 -7.10 5.14
N LEU A 52 -12.79 -6.05 4.44
CA LEU A 52 -14.12 -5.46 4.55
C LEU A 52 -15.08 -6.01 3.49
N MET A 53 -14.63 -6.08 2.24
CA MET A 53 -15.50 -6.39 1.09
C MET A 53 -15.81 -7.89 0.96
N TRP A 54 -14.87 -8.77 1.31
CA TRP A 54 -15.03 -10.23 1.16
C TRP A 54 -16.12 -10.79 2.10
N PRO A 55 -16.17 -10.42 3.39
CA PRO A 55 -17.26 -10.85 4.28
C PRO A 55 -18.64 -10.33 3.86
N LEU A 56 -18.71 -9.11 3.31
CA LEU A 56 -19.94 -8.54 2.76
C LEU A 56 -20.45 -9.36 1.57
N ALA A 57 -19.56 -9.73 0.65
CA ALA A 57 -19.89 -10.59 -0.48
C ALA A 57 -20.36 -11.98 -0.03
N LEU A 58 -19.68 -12.58 0.95
CA LEU A 58 -20.05 -13.86 1.55
C LEU A 58 -21.45 -13.82 2.19
N ALA A 59 -21.72 -12.80 3.02
CA ALA A 59 -23.02 -12.62 3.67
C ALA A 59 -24.15 -12.35 2.66
N ALA A 60 -23.88 -11.55 1.63
CA ALA A 60 -24.83 -11.26 0.56
C ALA A 60 -25.19 -12.51 -0.25
N GLY A 61 -24.18 -13.32 -0.60
CA GLY A 61 -24.38 -14.64 -1.21
C GLY A 61 -25.30 -15.51 -0.36
N ALA A 62 -25.00 -15.61 0.94
CA ALA A 62 -25.79 -16.42 1.87
C ALA A 62 -27.25 -15.96 2.01
N TRP A 63 -27.46 -14.65 2.04
CA TRP A 63 -28.80 -14.07 2.03
C TRP A 63 -29.57 -14.45 0.75
N GLN A 64 -28.93 -14.32 -0.41
CA GLN A 64 -29.52 -14.70 -1.70
C GLN A 64 -29.84 -16.21 -1.72
N GLY A 65 -28.92 -17.06 -1.26
CA GLY A 65 -29.09 -18.52 -1.24
C GLY A 65 -30.27 -18.96 -0.37
N ARG A 66 -30.44 -18.29 0.79
CA ARG A 66 -31.59 -18.48 1.66
C ARG A 66 -32.90 -18.05 1.02
N ARG A 67 -32.90 -16.92 0.29
CA ARG A 67 -34.10 -16.44 -0.43
C ARG A 67 -34.53 -17.42 -1.50
N GLU A 68 -33.59 -17.94 -2.28
CA GLU A 68 -33.83 -18.98 -3.29
C GLU A 68 -34.38 -20.28 -2.67
N HIS A 69 -33.87 -20.66 -1.49
CA HIS A 69 -34.40 -21.82 -0.75
C HIS A 69 -35.84 -21.59 -0.29
N ARG A 70 -36.13 -20.43 0.32
CA ARG A 70 -37.47 -20.12 0.86
C ARG A 70 -38.53 -19.89 -0.21
N ALA A 71 -38.15 -19.46 -1.41
CA ALA A 71 -39.10 -19.24 -2.49
C ALA A 71 -39.80 -20.53 -2.98
N LYS A 72 -39.36 -21.73 -2.52
CA LYS A 72 -39.95 -23.07 -2.80
C LYS A 72 -40.29 -23.33 -4.27
N VAL A 73 -39.67 -22.58 -5.18
CA VAL A 73 -39.92 -22.65 -6.62
C VAL A 73 -39.46 -23.98 -7.21
N GLY A 74 -38.72 -24.80 -6.44
CA GLY A 74 -38.22 -26.11 -6.84
C GLY A 74 -39.31 -27.11 -7.27
N GLU A 75 -40.51 -27.06 -6.69
CA GLU A 75 -41.64 -27.91 -7.10
C GLU A 75 -42.30 -27.40 -8.39
N LEU A 76 -42.53 -26.08 -8.48
CA LEU A 76 -43.04 -25.43 -9.71
C LEU A 76 -42.09 -25.56 -10.89
N PHE A 77 -40.79 -25.68 -10.60
CA PHE A 77 -39.75 -25.86 -11.59
C PHE A 77 -39.46 -27.35 -11.85
N ALA A 78 -39.75 -28.27 -10.93
CA ALA A 78 -39.64 -29.71 -11.21
C ALA A 78 -40.50 -30.15 -12.41
N THR A 79 -41.56 -29.40 -12.72
CA THR A 79 -42.46 -29.63 -13.86
C THR A 79 -41.98 -28.99 -15.18
N THR A 80 -40.88 -28.23 -15.17
CA THR A 80 -40.30 -27.61 -16.39
C THR A 80 -39.09 -28.40 -16.89
N ALA A 81 -39.00 -28.59 -18.21
CA ALA A 81 -38.03 -29.49 -18.87
C ALA A 81 -36.54 -29.08 -18.73
N ARG A 82 -36.20 -27.91 -18.18
CA ARG A 82 -34.81 -27.44 -18.12
C ARG A 82 -34.05 -28.05 -16.93
N PRO A 83 -32.79 -28.49 -17.12
CA PRO A 83 -31.96 -29.00 -16.02
C PRO A 83 -31.74 -27.93 -14.95
N ARG A 84 -31.62 -28.36 -13.68
CA ARG A 84 -31.46 -27.46 -12.51
C ARG A 84 -30.26 -26.50 -12.66
N ALA A 85 -29.15 -26.97 -13.22
CA ALA A 85 -27.94 -26.17 -13.43
C ALA A 85 -28.20 -24.96 -14.35
N GLN A 86 -28.90 -25.15 -15.48
CA GLN A 86 -29.19 -24.07 -16.43
C GLN A 86 -30.08 -22.96 -15.84
N ARG A 87 -30.89 -23.29 -14.84
CA ARG A 87 -31.77 -22.32 -14.16
C ARG A 87 -31.05 -21.48 -13.11
N MET A 88 -29.92 -21.98 -12.61
CA MET A 88 -29.12 -21.32 -11.57
C MET A 88 -28.09 -20.36 -12.16
N LEU A 89 -27.73 -20.53 -13.44
CA LEU A 89 -26.78 -19.67 -14.16
C LEU A 89 -27.09 -18.16 -14.09
N PRO A 90 -28.35 -17.70 -14.25
CA PRO A 90 -28.64 -16.26 -14.20
C PRO A 90 -28.31 -15.63 -12.84
N VAL A 91 -28.58 -16.31 -11.72
CA VAL A 91 -28.30 -15.81 -10.36
C VAL A 91 -26.80 -15.75 -10.11
N LEU A 92 -26.07 -16.80 -10.49
CA LEU A 92 -24.61 -16.86 -10.38
C LEU A 92 -23.95 -15.77 -11.23
N GLY A 93 -24.39 -15.61 -12.47
CA GLY A 93 -23.92 -14.59 -13.39
C GLY A 93 -24.23 -13.18 -12.89
N ALA A 94 -25.44 -12.94 -12.39
CA ALA A 94 -25.80 -11.65 -11.80
C ALA A 94 -24.90 -11.29 -10.61
N LEU A 95 -24.71 -12.22 -9.66
CA LEU A 95 -23.82 -12.00 -8.50
C LEU A 95 -22.38 -11.74 -8.96
N ALA A 96 -21.85 -12.55 -9.86
CA ALA A 96 -20.49 -12.41 -10.36
C ALA A 96 -20.27 -11.05 -11.03
N ILE A 97 -21.17 -10.64 -11.93
CA ILE A 97 -21.11 -9.35 -12.62
C ILE A 97 -21.21 -8.21 -11.60
N THR A 98 -22.15 -8.26 -10.65
CA THR A 98 -22.34 -7.18 -9.68
C THR A 98 -21.13 -6.96 -8.78
N PHE A 99 -20.50 -8.03 -8.28
CA PHE A 99 -19.33 -7.91 -7.42
C PHE A 99 -18.05 -7.57 -8.20
N ALA A 100 -17.91 -8.06 -9.43
CA ALA A 100 -16.85 -7.63 -10.33
C ALA A 100 -16.95 -6.13 -10.61
N VAL A 101 -18.13 -5.65 -10.99
CA VAL A 101 -18.38 -4.22 -11.21
C VAL A 101 -18.15 -3.41 -9.94
N ALA A 102 -18.59 -3.89 -8.77
CA ALA A 102 -18.36 -3.21 -7.50
C ALA A 102 -16.85 -2.99 -7.23
N TYR A 103 -16.04 -4.05 -7.33
CA TYR A 103 -14.59 -3.95 -7.12
C TYR A 103 -13.92 -3.02 -8.14
N LEU A 104 -14.30 -3.14 -9.42
CA LEU A 104 -13.77 -2.31 -10.50
C LEU A 104 -14.18 -0.84 -10.33
N LEU A 105 -15.39 -0.54 -9.85
CA LEU A 105 -15.81 0.83 -9.56
C LEU A 105 -14.96 1.46 -8.46
N VAL A 106 -14.70 0.73 -7.37
CA VAL A 106 -13.80 1.21 -6.30
C VAL A 106 -12.39 1.45 -6.86
N THR A 107 -11.91 0.55 -7.73
CA THR A 107 -10.61 0.68 -8.41
C THR A 107 -10.56 1.93 -9.29
N VAL A 108 -11.59 2.16 -10.12
CA VAL A 108 -11.69 3.33 -11.01
C VAL A 108 -11.76 4.63 -10.21
N VAL A 109 -12.46 4.66 -9.08
CA VAL A 109 -12.48 5.83 -8.19
C VAL A 109 -11.07 6.15 -7.68
N GLY A 110 -10.31 5.15 -7.25
CA GLY A 110 -8.91 5.33 -6.85
C GLY A 110 -8.04 5.83 -8.01
N LEU A 111 -8.14 5.21 -9.19
CA LEU A 111 -7.37 5.59 -10.37
C LEU A 111 -7.64 7.03 -10.83
N ALA A 112 -8.91 7.45 -10.81
CA ALA A 112 -9.30 8.82 -11.14
C ALA A 112 -8.64 9.85 -10.23
N TRP A 113 -8.30 9.46 -9.00
CA TRP A 113 -7.67 10.32 -8.00
C TRP A 113 -6.16 10.48 -8.21
N ILE A 114 -5.49 9.48 -8.79
CA ILE A 114 -4.03 9.44 -9.01
C ILE A 114 -3.64 9.56 -10.49
N VAL A 115 -4.46 10.26 -11.28
CA VAL A 115 -4.28 10.40 -12.73
C VAL A 115 -2.93 11.03 -13.12
N SER A 116 -2.27 11.76 -12.20
CA SER A 116 -0.95 12.37 -12.39
C SER A 116 0.21 11.36 -12.38
N VAL A 117 0.01 10.16 -11.81
CA VAL A 117 1.06 9.15 -11.66
C VAL A 117 1.41 8.51 -13.00
N ARG A 118 2.69 8.58 -13.38
CA ARG A 118 3.17 8.14 -14.70
C ARG A 118 3.60 6.67 -14.78
N TYR A 119 4.04 6.07 -13.67
CA TYR A 119 4.47 4.67 -13.66
C TYR A 119 3.26 3.73 -13.59
N VAL A 120 3.06 2.93 -14.65
CA VAL A 120 1.92 2.03 -14.79
C VAL A 120 2.40 0.60 -15.02
N PRO A 121 2.58 -0.22 -13.97
CA PRO A 121 2.90 -1.64 -14.08
C PRO A 121 1.63 -2.44 -14.46
N LEU A 122 1.11 -2.21 -15.67
CA LEU A 122 -0.24 -2.62 -16.09
C LEU A 122 -0.52 -4.12 -15.90
N LEU A 123 0.45 -4.98 -16.22
CA LEU A 123 0.29 -6.44 -16.11
C LEU A 123 0.11 -6.88 -14.64
N ASN A 124 1.03 -6.48 -13.76
CA ASN A 124 0.98 -6.83 -12.34
C ASN A 124 -0.25 -6.22 -11.67
N PHE A 125 -0.57 -4.96 -12.00
CA PHE A 125 -1.79 -4.30 -11.54
C PHE A 125 -3.05 -5.07 -11.96
N ALA A 126 -3.13 -5.50 -13.22
CA ALA A 126 -4.27 -6.27 -13.73
C ALA A 126 -4.39 -7.65 -13.08
N VAL A 127 -3.26 -8.35 -12.85
CA VAL A 127 -3.24 -9.64 -12.15
C VAL A 127 -3.80 -9.48 -10.73
N VAL A 128 -3.27 -8.53 -9.94
CA VAL A 128 -3.70 -8.32 -8.55
C VAL A 128 -5.16 -7.89 -8.47
N THR A 129 -5.57 -6.96 -9.33
CA THR A 129 -6.96 -6.51 -9.43
C THR A 129 -7.90 -7.66 -9.82
N GLY A 130 -7.48 -8.49 -10.78
CA GLY A 130 -8.21 -9.68 -11.21
C GLY A 130 -8.40 -10.71 -10.10
N VAL A 131 -7.37 -10.94 -9.28
CA VAL A 131 -7.47 -11.80 -8.09
C VAL A 131 -8.47 -11.21 -7.08
N GLY A 132 -8.48 -9.90 -6.87
CA GLY A 132 -9.46 -9.24 -6.00
C GLY A 132 -10.91 -9.39 -6.47
N VAL A 133 -11.15 -9.23 -7.78
CA VAL A 133 -12.46 -9.51 -8.41
C VAL A 133 -12.87 -10.96 -8.19
N LEU A 134 -11.97 -11.90 -8.47
CA LEU A 134 -12.21 -13.33 -8.29
C LEU A 134 -12.50 -13.68 -6.83
N ALA A 135 -11.83 -13.03 -5.88
CA ALA A 135 -12.05 -13.23 -4.46
C ALA A 135 -13.48 -12.86 -4.04
N LEU A 136 -14.03 -11.73 -4.52
CA LEU A 136 -15.42 -11.35 -4.23
C LEU A 136 -16.43 -12.28 -4.91
N ILE A 137 -16.16 -12.73 -6.13
CA ILE A 137 -17.01 -13.72 -6.82
C ILE A 137 -17.02 -15.03 -6.03
N GLY A 138 -15.83 -15.51 -5.62
CA GLY A 138 -15.68 -16.73 -4.83
C GLY A 138 -16.42 -16.65 -3.50
N ALA A 139 -16.29 -15.53 -2.77
CA ALA A 139 -17.04 -15.26 -1.55
C ALA A 139 -18.56 -15.31 -1.78
N ALA A 140 -19.05 -14.58 -2.79
CA ALA A 140 -20.48 -14.51 -3.09
C ALA A 140 -21.06 -15.89 -3.45
N TRP A 141 -20.36 -16.68 -4.27
CA TRP A 141 -20.82 -18.01 -4.66
C TRP A 141 -20.73 -19.02 -3.52
N LEU A 142 -19.67 -18.98 -2.72
CA LEU A 142 -19.54 -19.81 -1.52
C LEU A 142 -20.68 -19.51 -0.53
N GLY A 143 -20.92 -18.23 -0.27
CA GLY A 143 -22.04 -17.77 0.56
C GLY A 143 -23.37 -18.25 0.02
N LEU A 144 -23.60 -18.12 -1.29
CA LEU A 144 -24.81 -18.60 -1.97
C LEU A 144 -25.06 -20.10 -1.73
N GLY A 145 -24.02 -20.92 -1.87
CA GLY A 145 -24.05 -22.34 -1.57
C GLY A 145 -24.44 -22.60 -0.10
N ILE A 146 -23.71 -22.01 0.85
CA ILE A 146 -23.94 -22.22 2.29
C ILE A 146 -25.32 -21.74 2.73
N GLY A 147 -25.75 -20.56 2.29
CA GLY A 147 -27.07 -19.99 2.62
C GLY A 147 -28.24 -20.83 2.10
N ARG A 148 -28.03 -21.57 1.01
CA ARG A 148 -29.01 -22.54 0.51
C ARG A 148 -29.06 -23.82 1.35
N LEU A 149 -27.93 -24.25 1.90
CA LEU A 149 -27.83 -25.43 2.78
C LEU A 149 -28.37 -25.16 4.18
N LEU A 150 -28.09 -23.95 4.70
CA LEU A 150 -28.44 -23.50 6.03
C LEU A 150 -29.36 -22.27 5.91
N PRO A 151 -30.66 -22.43 5.60
CA PRO A 151 -31.58 -21.33 5.31
C PRO A 151 -32.04 -20.54 6.57
N ALA A 152 -31.21 -20.48 7.62
CA ALA A 152 -31.49 -19.74 8.84
C ALA A 152 -31.27 -18.21 8.66
N LEU A 153 -32.01 -17.39 9.43
CA LEU A 153 -31.83 -15.93 9.41
C LEU A 153 -30.42 -15.52 9.87
N ALA A 154 -29.85 -16.29 10.80
CA ALA A 154 -28.53 -16.05 11.35
C ALA A 154 -27.36 -16.44 10.41
N THR A 155 -27.60 -17.19 9.31
CA THR A 155 -26.49 -17.67 8.46
C THR A 155 -25.72 -16.53 7.80
N ALA A 156 -26.41 -15.50 7.29
CA ALA A 156 -25.76 -14.36 6.65
C ALA A 156 -24.87 -13.56 7.63
N PRO A 157 -25.36 -13.11 8.81
CA PRO A 157 -24.49 -12.41 9.77
C PRO A 157 -23.40 -13.33 10.35
N ALA A 158 -23.68 -14.61 10.61
CA ALA A 158 -22.68 -15.55 11.09
C ALA A 158 -21.54 -15.75 10.07
N LEU A 159 -21.86 -15.83 8.77
CA LEU A 159 -20.84 -15.89 7.72
C LEU A 159 -20.10 -14.57 7.53
N GLY A 160 -20.75 -13.43 7.73
CA GLY A 160 -20.04 -12.14 7.78
C GLY A 160 -18.98 -12.11 8.87
N VAL A 161 -19.34 -12.49 10.10
CA VAL A 161 -18.39 -12.56 11.23
C VAL A 161 -17.30 -13.61 10.97
N ALA A 162 -17.68 -14.81 10.56
CA ALA A 162 -16.72 -15.88 10.24
C ALA A 162 -15.77 -15.46 9.10
N GLY A 163 -16.27 -14.73 8.11
CA GLY A 163 -15.46 -14.24 7.01
C GLY A 163 -14.43 -13.21 7.44
N VAL A 164 -14.81 -12.27 8.32
CA VAL A 164 -13.84 -11.35 8.93
C VAL A 164 -12.77 -12.14 9.69
N LEU A 165 -13.19 -13.08 10.54
CA LEU A 165 -12.24 -13.91 11.31
C LEU A 165 -11.30 -14.70 10.39
N LEU A 166 -11.80 -15.32 9.32
CA LEU A 166 -11.00 -16.10 8.37
C LEU A 166 -9.98 -15.24 7.62
N VAL A 167 -10.39 -14.04 7.16
CA VAL A 167 -9.48 -13.13 6.45
C VAL A 167 -8.44 -12.57 7.42
N SER A 168 -8.85 -12.14 8.61
CA SER A 168 -7.95 -11.63 9.65
C SER A 168 -7.02 -12.70 10.23
N PHE A 169 -7.45 -13.97 10.26
CA PHE A 169 -6.63 -15.08 10.77
C PHE A 169 -5.30 -15.17 10.02
N SER A 170 -5.27 -14.81 8.74
CA SER A 170 -4.04 -14.78 7.95
C SER A 170 -2.94 -13.85 8.47
N LEU A 171 -3.29 -12.86 9.28
CA LEU A 171 -2.32 -11.98 9.95
C LEU A 171 -1.56 -12.67 11.09
N PHE A 172 -2.06 -13.83 11.54
CA PHE A 172 -1.53 -14.58 12.69
C PHE A 172 -1.07 -15.99 12.30
N ILE A 173 -1.23 -16.41 11.04
CA ILE A 173 -0.80 -17.73 10.58
C ILE A 173 0.72 -17.72 10.40
N SER A 174 1.39 -18.68 11.05
CA SER A 174 2.75 -19.08 10.72
C SER A 174 2.76 -20.57 10.35
N PRO A 175 3.50 -20.99 9.31
CA PRO A 175 4.44 -20.20 8.48
C PRO A 175 3.75 -19.38 7.37
N ASP A 176 4.38 -18.26 6.99
CA ASP A 176 3.82 -17.23 6.09
C ASP A 176 3.41 -17.74 4.70
N TRP A 177 4.07 -18.79 4.19
CA TRP A 177 3.71 -19.39 2.90
C TRP A 177 2.29 -19.98 2.92
N LEU A 178 1.76 -20.38 4.08
CA LEU A 178 0.40 -20.89 4.20
C LEU A 178 -0.62 -19.74 4.07
N ALA A 179 -0.32 -18.59 4.69
CA ALA A 179 -1.09 -17.37 4.49
C ALA A 179 -1.04 -16.93 3.01
N ALA A 180 0.12 -17.04 2.37
CA ALA A 180 0.32 -16.75 0.94
C ALA A 180 -0.45 -17.67 0.00
N ALA A 181 -0.81 -18.88 0.43
CA ALA A 181 -1.61 -19.81 -0.39
C ALA A 181 -3.12 -19.57 -0.26
N MET A 182 -3.59 -19.06 0.88
CA MET A 182 -5.02 -19.08 1.25
C MET A 182 -5.64 -17.70 1.45
N SER A 183 -4.85 -16.69 1.81
CA SER A 183 -5.40 -15.41 2.22
C SER A 183 -5.54 -14.45 1.04
N PRO A 184 -6.75 -13.93 0.77
CA PRO A 184 -6.94 -12.92 -0.26
C PRO A 184 -6.24 -11.59 0.08
N ILE A 185 -5.87 -11.36 1.34
CA ILE A 185 -5.18 -10.15 1.82
C ILE A 185 -3.67 -10.35 2.03
N TYR A 186 -3.11 -11.49 1.64
CA TYR A 186 -1.67 -11.72 1.83
C TYR A 186 -0.83 -10.67 1.08
N GLY A 187 0.28 -10.24 1.70
CA GLY A 187 1.25 -9.30 1.15
C GLY A 187 0.88 -7.83 1.35
N THR A 188 -0.17 -7.50 2.11
CA THR A 188 -0.66 -6.11 2.26
C THR A 188 -0.27 -5.47 3.59
N SER A 189 0.67 -6.04 4.34
CA SER A 189 1.07 -5.55 5.68
C SER A 189 2.00 -4.33 5.64
N GLN A 190 2.62 -4.04 4.49
CA GLN A 190 3.57 -2.94 4.32
C GLN A 190 3.04 -1.91 3.32
N PHE A 191 2.97 -0.64 3.75
CA PHE A 191 2.57 0.49 2.90
C PHE A 191 3.81 1.28 2.52
N HIS A 192 4.28 1.10 1.28
CA HIS A 192 5.35 1.88 0.70
C HIS A 192 5.05 2.16 -0.79
N SER A 193 5.97 2.84 -1.49
CA SER A 193 5.81 3.21 -2.90
C SER A 193 6.21 2.08 -3.88
N TYR A 194 6.83 1.02 -3.37
CA TYR A 194 7.39 -0.08 -4.15
C TYR A 194 6.74 -1.47 -3.98
N PRO A 195 5.53 -1.63 -3.39
CA PRO A 195 5.01 -2.95 -3.06
C PRO A 195 4.70 -3.68 -4.35
N THR A 196 5.04 -4.96 -4.41
CA THR A 196 4.59 -5.85 -5.48
C THR A 196 4.13 -7.17 -4.88
N ILE A 197 3.74 -8.12 -5.72
CA ILE A 197 3.46 -9.48 -5.31
C ILE A 197 3.89 -10.43 -6.42
N ASP A 198 4.56 -11.52 -6.06
CA ASP A 198 4.99 -12.51 -7.02
C ASP A 198 3.76 -13.14 -7.71
N ASN A 199 3.84 -13.33 -9.02
CA ASN A 199 2.75 -13.90 -9.81
C ASN A 199 2.38 -15.32 -9.38
N ARG A 200 3.30 -16.09 -8.79
CA ARG A 200 3.02 -17.42 -8.21
C ARG A 200 2.15 -17.32 -6.96
N VAL A 201 2.36 -16.32 -6.12
CA VAL A 201 1.49 -16.05 -4.95
C VAL A 201 0.10 -15.63 -5.42
N SER A 202 0.02 -14.71 -6.38
CA SER A 202 -1.25 -14.34 -7.01
C SER A 202 -1.95 -15.55 -7.66
N GLY A 203 -1.18 -16.42 -8.32
CA GLY A 203 -1.67 -17.67 -8.91
C GLY A 203 -2.20 -18.65 -7.87
N ALA A 204 -1.49 -18.89 -6.77
CA ALA A 204 -1.94 -19.75 -5.69
C ALA A 204 -3.27 -19.25 -5.09
N ILE A 205 -3.38 -17.95 -4.88
CA ILE A 205 -4.59 -17.33 -4.33
C ILE A 205 -5.73 -17.37 -5.35
N ALA A 206 -5.46 -17.17 -6.63
CA ALA A 206 -6.46 -17.34 -7.68
C ALA A 206 -6.97 -18.79 -7.72
N ILE A 207 -6.09 -19.79 -7.66
CA ILE A 207 -6.46 -21.21 -7.59
C ILE A 207 -7.37 -21.48 -6.39
N TRP A 208 -6.99 -20.96 -5.22
CA TRP A 208 -7.80 -21.09 -4.01
C TRP A 208 -9.17 -20.41 -4.14
N MET A 209 -9.24 -19.18 -4.67
CA MET A 209 -10.52 -18.47 -4.88
C MET A 209 -11.42 -19.17 -5.93
N VAL A 210 -10.84 -19.71 -7.01
CA VAL A 210 -11.58 -20.54 -7.98
C VAL A 210 -12.13 -21.78 -7.28
N ALA A 211 -11.34 -22.47 -6.46
CA ALA A 211 -11.78 -23.65 -5.73
C ALA A 211 -12.98 -23.34 -4.81
N LEU A 212 -12.92 -22.22 -4.07
CA LEU A 212 -14.03 -21.76 -3.23
C LEU A 212 -15.28 -21.43 -4.08
N ALA A 213 -15.10 -20.77 -5.22
CA ALA A 213 -16.19 -20.45 -6.15
C ALA A 213 -16.86 -21.73 -6.69
N VAL A 214 -16.06 -22.71 -7.14
CA VAL A 214 -16.54 -24.00 -7.65
C VAL A 214 -17.26 -24.78 -6.54
N THR A 215 -16.74 -24.79 -5.32
CA THR A 215 -17.43 -25.40 -4.18
C THR A 215 -18.77 -24.72 -3.90
N GLY A 216 -18.82 -23.38 -3.88
CA GLY A 216 -20.07 -22.64 -3.73
C GLY A 216 -21.10 -22.99 -4.80
N LEU A 217 -20.66 -23.06 -6.06
CA LEU A 217 -21.47 -23.49 -7.21
C LEU A 217 -22.01 -24.91 -7.03
N LEU A 218 -21.16 -25.87 -6.70
CA LEU A 218 -21.56 -27.27 -6.52
C LEU A 218 -22.53 -27.42 -5.35
N LEU A 219 -22.29 -26.74 -4.22
CA LEU A 219 -23.20 -26.73 -3.07
C LEU A 219 -24.56 -26.11 -3.44
N PHE A 220 -24.57 -25.09 -4.28
CA PHE A 220 -25.80 -24.44 -4.73
C PHE A 220 -26.65 -25.39 -5.61
N VAL A 221 -26.01 -26.13 -6.52
CA VAL A 221 -26.69 -27.04 -7.46
C VAL A 221 -27.01 -28.41 -6.83
N ALA A 222 -26.27 -28.84 -5.81
CA ALA A 222 -26.38 -30.17 -5.21
C ALA A 222 -27.78 -30.47 -4.63
N GLY A 223 -28.39 -31.54 -5.14
CA GLY A 223 -29.71 -32.02 -4.70
C GLY A 223 -29.67 -33.13 -3.64
N SER A 224 -28.52 -33.77 -3.41
CA SER A 224 -28.37 -34.92 -2.50
C SER A 224 -27.22 -34.70 -1.51
N TRP A 225 -27.24 -35.41 -0.38
CA TRP A 225 -26.17 -35.31 0.62
C TRP A 225 -24.82 -35.76 0.06
N ARG A 226 -24.79 -36.80 -0.80
CA ARG A 226 -23.58 -37.30 -1.46
C ARG A 226 -22.98 -36.26 -2.40
N ALA A 227 -23.82 -35.51 -3.13
CA ALA A 227 -23.35 -34.42 -3.97
C ALA A 227 -22.80 -33.25 -3.14
N ARG A 228 -23.34 -33.02 -1.93
CA ARG A 228 -22.84 -31.99 -1.01
C ARG A 228 -21.50 -32.36 -0.40
N THR A 229 -21.27 -33.62 -0.04
CA THR A 229 -19.95 -34.07 0.43
C THR A 229 -18.92 -34.04 -0.69
N ALA A 230 -19.30 -34.45 -1.91
CA ALA A 230 -18.44 -34.33 -3.08
C ALA A 230 -18.07 -32.88 -3.42
N ALA A 231 -18.90 -31.89 -3.06
CA ALA A 231 -18.61 -30.48 -3.28
C ALA A 231 -17.45 -29.93 -2.41
N LEU A 232 -16.94 -30.72 -1.45
CA LEU A 232 -15.73 -30.38 -0.68
C LEU A 232 -14.43 -30.76 -1.43
N VAL A 233 -14.52 -31.61 -2.46
CA VAL A 233 -13.36 -32.04 -3.25
C VAL A 233 -12.61 -30.86 -3.89
N PRO A 234 -13.27 -29.86 -4.52
CA PRO A 234 -12.56 -28.70 -5.07
C PRO A 234 -11.78 -27.91 -4.02
N VAL A 235 -12.30 -27.77 -2.79
CA VAL A 235 -11.57 -27.11 -1.69
C VAL A 235 -10.28 -27.85 -1.38
N LEU A 236 -10.35 -29.17 -1.19
CA LEU A 236 -9.17 -29.98 -0.87
C LEU A 236 -8.14 -29.92 -2.00
N LEU A 237 -8.56 -30.15 -3.24
CA LEU A 237 -7.67 -30.09 -4.40
C LEU A 237 -7.10 -28.69 -4.61
N GLY A 238 -7.93 -27.66 -4.51
CA GLY A 238 -7.52 -26.27 -4.64
C GLY A 238 -6.48 -25.87 -3.60
N LEU A 239 -6.67 -26.29 -2.34
CA LEU A 239 -5.69 -26.08 -1.30
C LEU A 239 -4.38 -26.82 -1.58
N THR A 240 -4.45 -28.10 -1.97
CA THR A 240 -3.26 -28.90 -2.30
C THR A 240 -2.47 -28.26 -3.44
N VAL A 241 -3.14 -27.81 -4.50
CA VAL A 241 -2.50 -27.16 -5.65
C VAL A 241 -1.95 -25.78 -5.27
N ALA A 242 -2.69 -24.96 -4.52
CA ALA A 242 -2.23 -23.65 -4.07
C ALA A 242 -0.95 -23.78 -3.20
N VAL A 243 -0.93 -24.74 -2.28
CA VAL A 243 0.22 -25.05 -1.41
C VAL A 243 1.43 -25.60 -2.19
N ALA A 244 1.18 -26.29 -3.30
CA ALA A 244 2.24 -26.80 -4.17
C ALA A 244 2.87 -25.70 -5.05
N VAL A 245 2.09 -24.69 -5.44
CA VAL A 245 2.53 -23.60 -6.33
C VAL A 245 3.13 -22.42 -5.55
N VAL A 246 2.70 -22.19 -4.32
CA VAL A 246 3.16 -21.05 -3.52
C VAL A 246 4.68 -21.12 -3.27
N PRO A 247 5.43 -20.04 -3.51
CA PRO A 247 6.85 -20.01 -3.23
C PRO A 247 7.11 -20.19 -1.73
N ARG A 248 8.28 -20.75 -1.40
CA ARG A 248 8.74 -20.95 -0.01
C ARG A 248 9.91 -20.05 0.37
N ASP A 249 10.42 -19.28 -0.59
CA ASP A 249 11.53 -18.37 -0.39
C ASP A 249 11.08 -17.13 0.40
N PRO A 250 11.62 -16.88 1.61
CA PRO A 250 11.30 -15.70 2.40
C PRO A 250 11.56 -14.38 1.66
N ALA A 251 12.53 -14.33 0.73
CA ALA A 251 12.79 -13.12 -0.05
C ALA A 251 11.62 -12.75 -0.97
N VAL A 252 10.81 -13.75 -1.36
CA VAL A 252 9.61 -13.56 -2.19
C VAL A 252 8.37 -13.25 -1.35
N LEU A 253 8.36 -13.68 -0.09
CA LEU A 253 7.20 -13.67 0.80
C LEU A 253 7.18 -12.47 1.77
N ASP A 254 8.31 -12.12 2.37
CA ASP A 254 8.33 -11.25 3.54
C ASP A 254 8.15 -9.75 3.21
N ALA A 255 8.52 -9.32 2.00
CA ALA A 255 8.37 -7.96 1.49
C ALA A 255 8.82 -7.86 0.03
N PRO A 256 8.07 -8.42 -0.94
CA PRO A 256 8.44 -8.31 -2.34
C PRO A 256 8.38 -6.85 -2.81
N VAL A 257 9.52 -6.37 -3.32
CA VAL A 257 9.69 -5.02 -3.87
C VAL A 257 9.76 -5.10 -5.39
N ASP A 258 9.13 -4.15 -6.09
CA ASP A 258 9.33 -3.99 -7.53
C ASP A 258 10.70 -3.33 -7.81
N PRO A 259 11.71 -4.07 -8.30
CA PRO A 259 13.03 -3.49 -8.56
C PRO A 259 12.98 -2.43 -9.67
N ILE A 260 12.00 -2.52 -10.58
CA ILE A 260 11.83 -1.55 -11.67
C ILE A 260 11.27 -0.23 -11.12
N ALA A 261 10.42 -0.29 -10.09
CA ALA A 261 9.90 0.89 -9.42
C ALA A 261 10.98 1.66 -8.66
N GLN A 262 11.99 0.97 -8.13
CA GLN A 262 13.11 1.57 -7.39
C GLN A 262 14.19 2.19 -8.29
N VAL A 263 14.23 1.87 -9.59
CA VAL A 263 15.24 2.44 -10.49
C VAL A 263 15.16 3.96 -10.47
N LEU A 264 16.29 4.60 -10.16
CA LEU A 264 16.39 6.05 -10.16
C LEU A 264 16.32 6.61 -11.59
N VAL A 265 15.57 7.71 -11.72
CA VAL A 265 15.45 8.53 -12.93
C VAL A 265 15.87 9.95 -12.55
N CYS A 266 16.85 10.47 -13.26
CA CYS A 266 17.52 11.72 -12.92
C CYS A 266 17.20 12.84 -13.92
N THR A 267 17.40 14.08 -13.50
CA THR A 267 17.51 15.23 -14.40
C THR A 267 18.75 15.12 -15.28
N ASP A 268 18.67 15.65 -16.51
CA ASP A 268 19.80 15.63 -17.46
C ASP A 268 20.83 16.75 -17.19
N ASP A 269 20.46 17.76 -16.40
CA ASP A 269 21.29 18.90 -16.03
C ASP A 269 21.78 18.82 -14.57
N ALA A 270 22.92 19.48 -14.31
CA ALA A 270 23.53 19.60 -13.00
C ALA A 270 23.01 20.85 -12.25
N PRO A 271 22.83 20.80 -10.91
CA PRO A 271 22.98 19.65 -10.03
C PRO A 271 21.91 18.57 -10.28
N THR A 272 22.32 17.29 -10.22
CA THR A 272 21.48 16.16 -10.60
C THR A 272 20.50 15.81 -9.49
N VAL A 273 19.21 15.71 -9.83
CA VAL A 273 18.16 15.29 -8.91
C VAL A 273 17.54 14.00 -9.44
N CYS A 274 17.57 12.94 -8.64
CA CYS A 274 17.08 11.63 -9.02
C CYS A 274 15.94 11.19 -8.10
N VAL A 275 14.86 10.70 -8.69
CA VAL A 275 13.75 10.06 -7.96
C VAL A 275 13.57 8.64 -8.46
N SER A 276 12.98 7.78 -7.64
CA SER A 276 12.55 6.46 -8.08
C SER A 276 11.58 6.55 -9.25
N ARG A 277 11.55 5.52 -10.10
CA ARG A 277 10.71 5.47 -11.29
C ARG A 277 9.23 5.67 -10.98
N VAL A 278 8.76 5.19 -9.84
CA VAL A 278 7.38 5.41 -9.40
C VAL A 278 7.08 6.88 -9.10
N ASN A 279 8.08 7.62 -8.60
CA ASN A 279 7.98 9.02 -8.19
C ASN A 279 8.41 10.03 -9.28
N THR A 280 8.64 9.61 -10.52
CA THR A 280 9.01 10.53 -11.63
C THR A 280 8.01 11.66 -11.85
N HIS A 281 6.74 11.44 -11.47
CA HIS A 281 5.68 12.43 -11.62
C HIS A 281 5.83 13.66 -10.70
N VAL A 282 6.63 13.58 -9.63
CA VAL A 282 6.95 14.70 -8.74
C VAL A 282 8.32 15.31 -8.99
N LEU A 283 9.10 14.79 -9.96
CA LEU A 283 10.48 15.24 -10.21
C LEU A 283 10.53 16.74 -10.52
N ASP A 284 9.61 17.25 -11.35
CA ASP A 284 9.56 18.67 -11.73
C ASP A 284 9.28 19.58 -10.51
N ALA A 285 8.45 19.12 -9.57
CA ALA A 285 8.13 19.86 -8.35
C ALA A 285 9.26 19.78 -7.31
N LEU A 286 9.96 18.63 -7.26
CA LEU A 286 11.05 18.37 -6.33
C LEU A 286 12.33 19.12 -6.74
N THR A 287 12.66 19.13 -8.03
CA THR A 287 13.93 19.64 -8.58
C THR A 287 14.31 21.05 -8.10
N PRO A 288 13.44 22.08 -8.19
CA PRO A 288 13.83 23.43 -7.74
C PRO A 288 14.10 23.48 -6.23
N LEU A 289 13.32 22.75 -5.43
CA LEU A 289 13.49 22.66 -3.98
C LEU A 289 14.78 21.91 -3.62
N ALA A 290 15.09 20.86 -4.37
CA ALA A 290 16.31 20.10 -4.18
C ALA A 290 17.56 20.91 -4.52
N ARG A 291 17.50 21.69 -5.61
CA ARG A 291 18.56 22.60 -6.02
C ARG A 291 18.75 23.76 -5.05
N GLU A 292 17.70 24.23 -4.40
CA GLU A 292 17.81 25.20 -3.30
C GLU A 292 18.66 24.63 -2.15
N GLY A 293 18.38 23.40 -1.72
CA GLY A 293 19.16 22.72 -0.69
C GLY A 293 20.62 22.50 -1.10
N LEU A 294 20.86 22.04 -2.33
CA LEU A 294 22.22 21.87 -2.86
C LEU A 294 22.98 23.19 -3.00
N ALA A 295 22.31 24.27 -3.39
CA ALA A 295 22.92 25.60 -3.45
C ALA A 295 23.32 26.12 -2.06
N ALA A 296 22.55 25.80 -1.02
CA ALA A 296 22.92 26.10 0.36
C ALA A 296 24.14 25.27 0.81
N LEU A 297 24.19 23.98 0.47
CA LEU A 297 25.33 23.11 0.76
C LEU A 297 26.60 23.52 0.00
N ALA A 298 26.48 24.05 -1.22
CA ALA A 298 27.62 24.46 -2.07
C ALA A 298 28.51 25.55 -1.45
N LYS A 299 28.06 26.20 -0.37
CA LYS A 299 28.88 27.11 0.44
C LYS A 299 30.01 26.38 1.20
N LEU A 300 29.86 25.08 1.43
CA LEU A 300 30.82 24.24 2.14
C LEU A 300 31.85 23.61 1.19
N PRO A 301 33.10 23.40 1.65
CA PRO A 301 34.12 22.71 0.86
C PRO A 301 33.72 21.25 0.60
N GLY A 302 33.85 20.78 -0.64
CA GLY A 302 33.56 19.38 -0.99
C GLY A 302 32.08 18.99 -0.82
N ALA A 303 31.16 19.94 -0.98
CA ALA A 303 29.73 19.71 -0.85
C ALA A 303 29.18 18.70 -1.88
N PRO A 304 28.11 17.95 -1.55
CA PRO A 304 27.41 17.10 -2.50
C PRO A 304 26.91 17.87 -3.71
N THR A 305 26.89 17.21 -4.87
CA THR A 305 26.43 17.80 -6.14
C THR A 305 25.18 17.12 -6.70
N ALA A 306 24.65 16.14 -5.97
CA ALA A 306 23.50 15.34 -6.37
C ALA A 306 22.56 15.06 -5.19
N VAL A 307 21.27 14.92 -5.51
CA VAL A 307 20.24 14.46 -4.58
C VAL A 307 19.56 13.23 -5.17
N HIS A 308 19.53 12.13 -4.42
CA HIS A 308 18.82 10.91 -4.80
C HIS A 308 17.68 10.63 -3.83
N GLU A 309 16.56 10.13 -4.34
CA GLU A 309 15.56 9.50 -3.48
C GLU A 309 16.16 8.30 -2.74
N ASP A 310 15.90 8.20 -1.44
CA ASP A 310 16.24 7.03 -0.65
C ASP A 310 15.29 5.87 -0.95
N THR A 311 15.80 4.86 -1.66
CA THR A 311 15.08 3.62 -1.96
C THR A 311 15.53 2.46 -1.07
N SER A 312 16.50 2.67 -0.18
CA SER A 312 17.18 1.61 0.59
C SER A 312 16.35 1.10 1.77
N THR A 313 15.44 1.93 2.29
CA THR A 313 14.62 1.62 3.48
C THR A 313 13.67 0.43 3.30
N PHE A 314 13.39 0.03 2.06
CA PHE A 314 12.27 -0.87 1.75
C PHE A 314 12.68 -2.23 1.18
N GLY A 315 13.98 -2.57 1.11
CA GLY A 315 14.45 -3.85 0.58
C GLY A 315 15.43 -4.56 1.53
N ARG A 316 15.21 -5.86 1.79
CA ARG A 316 16.21 -6.71 2.46
C ARG A 316 17.38 -6.94 1.50
N GLY A 317 18.55 -6.36 1.77
CA GLY A 317 19.83 -6.82 1.19
C GLY A 317 20.55 -5.89 0.20
N ALA A 318 20.08 -4.67 -0.03
CA ALA A 318 20.86 -3.66 -0.78
C ALA A 318 21.33 -2.56 0.17
N GLU A 319 22.42 -2.81 0.90
CA GLU A 319 23.23 -1.71 1.43
C GLU A 319 23.77 -0.94 0.22
N ILE A 320 23.15 0.20 -0.09
CA ILE A 320 23.71 1.14 -1.04
C ILE A 320 24.80 1.89 -0.27
N PRO A 321 26.10 1.71 -0.61
CA PRO A 321 27.16 2.38 0.11
C PRO A 321 26.88 3.88 0.17
N PRO A 322 27.11 4.54 1.32
CA PRO A 322 27.10 5.99 1.37
C PRO A 322 28.03 6.53 0.29
N ARG A 323 27.60 7.58 -0.39
CA ARG A 323 28.38 8.29 -1.39
C ARG A 323 28.48 9.73 -0.93
N ASP A 324 29.71 10.20 -0.75
CA ASP A 324 29.97 11.52 -0.16
C ASP A 324 29.53 12.67 -1.07
N ASP A 325 29.29 12.40 -2.36
CA ASP A 325 28.84 13.35 -3.37
C ASP A 325 27.31 13.41 -3.55
N VAL A 326 26.55 12.56 -2.84
CA VAL A 326 25.09 12.40 -3.00
C VAL A 326 24.36 12.53 -1.66
N VAL A 327 23.41 13.45 -1.59
CA VAL A 327 22.43 13.49 -0.48
C VAL A 327 21.26 12.57 -0.80
N ARG A 328 20.87 11.72 0.15
CA ARG A 328 19.67 10.87 0.03
C ARG A 328 18.51 11.46 0.82
N ILE A 329 17.34 11.58 0.19
CA ILE A 329 16.11 12.05 0.85
C ILE A 329 14.93 11.12 0.59
N PRO A 330 14.03 10.90 1.56
CA PRO A 330 12.76 10.25 1.29
C PRO A 330 11.85 11.17 0.46
N VAL A 331 11.22 10.62 -0.59
CA VAL A 331 10.18 11.33 -1.34
C VAL A 331 8.81 10.92 -0.80
N ARG A 332 8.02 11.92 -0.38
CA ARG A 332 6.70 11.70 0.20
C ARG A 332 5.62 12.19 -0.77
N ILE A 333 4.57 11.39 -0.91
CA ILE A 333 3.45 11.68 -1.81
C ILE A 333 2.23 12.11 -1.01
N ASP A 334 1.57 13.17 -1.46
CA ASP A 334 0.39 13.73 -0.80
C ASP A 334 -0.87 12.92 -1.11
N LYS A 335 -2.01 13.36 -0.58
CA LYS A 335 -3.31 12.69 -0.74
C LYS A 335 -3.84 12.72 -2.19
N ARG A 336 -3.18 13.41 -3.12
CA ARG A 336 -3.56 13.60 -4.52
C ARG A 336 -2.52 13.07 -5.51
N GLY A 337 -1.46 12.40 -5.04
CA GLY A 337 -0.40 11.93 -5.92
C GLY A 337 0.56 13.04 -6.34
N GLY A 338 0.73 14.08 -5.53
CA GLY A 338 1.73 15.14 -5.71
C GLY A 338 2.82 15.10 -4.62
N LEU A 339 3.78 16.03 -4.68
CA LEU A 339 4.85 16.11 -3.68
C LEU A 339 4.28 16.59 -2.34
N ALA A 340 4.39 15.76 -1.29
CA ALA A 340 4.01 16.14 0.06
C ALA A 340 5.10 16.98 0.73
N HIS A 341 4.67 17.92 1.57
CA HIS A 341 5.55 18.73 2.43
C HIS A 341 6.70 19.42 1.67
N PRO A 342 6.44 20.17 0.58
CA PRO A 342 7.52 20.80 -0.21
C PRO A 342 8.45 21.70 0.64
N ALA A 343 7.92 22.31 1.70
CA ALA A 343 8.68 23.15 2.62
C ALA A 343 9.78 22.40 3.40
N VAL A 344 9.74 21.06 3.48
CA VAL A 344 10.75 20.26 4.18
C VAL A 344 11.90 19.83 3.28
N VAL A 345 11.74 19.86 1.96
CA VAL A 345 12.72 19.28 1.01
C VAL A 345 14.09 19.94 1.14
N ALA A 346 14.17 21.27 1.09
CA ALA A 346 15.45 21.97 1.22
C ALA A 346 16.06 21.78 2.63
N PRO A 347 15.32 21.96 3.75
CA PRO A 347 15.80 21.60 5.09
C PRO A 347 16.31 20.16 5.22
N GLU A 348 15.62 19.19 4.64
CA GLU A 348 15.98 17.76 4.70
C GLU A 348 17.25 17.45 3.91
N ILE A 349 17.52 18.17 2.82
CA ILE A 349 18.77 18.04 2.05
C ILE A 349 19.96 18.65 2.79
N VAL A 350 19.77 19.82 3.38
CA VAL A 350 20.85 20.51 4.12
C VAL A 350 21.06 19.88 5.50
N ARG A 351 20.10 19.10 5.99
CA ARG A 351 20.21 18.35 7.25
C ARG A 351 21.46 17.50 7.25
N GLY A 352 22.17 17.51 8.37
CA GLY A 352 23.45 16.82 8.49
C GLY A 352 24.56 17.35 7.59
N LEU A 353 24.38 18.53 6.98
CA LEU A 353 25.37 19.24 6.17
C LEU A 353 25.87 18.42 4.97
N GLY A 354 24.97 17.61 4.39
CA GLY A 354 25.28 16.72 3.27
C GLY A 354 25.97 15.41 3.66
N VAL A 355 26.11 15.12 4.96
CA VAL A 355 26.69 13.86 5.47
C VAL A 355 25.57 12.86 5.77
N ALA A 356 25.55 11.78 5.01
CA ALA A 356 24.56 10.70 5.18
C ALA A 356 24.64 10.07 6.58
N TYR A 357 23.49 9.82 7.20
CA TYR A 357 23.42 9.08 8.45
C TYR A 357 23.18 7.59 8.15
N ASP A 358 24.11 6.73 8.56
CA ASP A 358 24.01 5.27 8.41
C ASP A 358 23.77 4.54 9.75
N GLY A 359 23.57 5.30 10.84
CA GLY A 359 23.35 4.76 12.18
C GLY A 359 24.61 4.29 12.91
N SER A 360 25.79 4.35 12.27
CA SER A 360 27.05 3.96 12.90
C SER A 360 27.58 5.05 13.86
N CYS A 361 27.33 6.32 13.54
CA CYS A 361 27.87 7.46 14.26
C CYS A 361 26.86 8.06 15.25
N ARG A 362 26.96 7.65 16.52
CA ARG A 362 25.98 8.01 17.58
C ARG A 362 26.21 9.39 18.22
N LEU A 363 27.31 10.06 17.91
CA LEU A 363 27.72 11.33 18.55
C LEU A 363 27.19 12.58 17.83
N ARG A 364 26.14 12.45 17.02
CA ARG A 364 25.53 13.59 16.30
C ARG A 364 24.62 14.39 17.24
N SER A 365 24.59 15.71 17.08
CA SER A 365 23.67 16.60 17.79
C SER A 365 22.66 17.21 16.81
N GLU A 366 21.39 16.81 16.94
CA GLU A 366 20.31 17.29 16.06
C GLU A 366 20.14 18.82 16.15
N ALA A 367 20.28 19.39 17.35
CA ALA A 367 20.16 20.83 17.57
C ALA A 367 21.28 21.61 16.83
N VAL A 368 22.53 21.15 16.94
CA VAL A 368 23.69 21.76 16.28
C VAL A 368 23.57 21.67 14.76
N GLU A 369 23.26 20.49 14.24
CA GLU A 369 23.12 20.28 12.79
C GLU A 369 21.95 21.08 12.22
N ARG A 370 20.84 21.18 12.95
CA ARG A 370 19.72 22.02 12.55
C ARG A 370 20.12 23.49 12.53
N ALA A 371 20.77 24.00 13.57
CA ALA A 371 21.22 25.40 13.60
C ALA A 371 22.13 25.73 12.42
N ALA A 372 23.12 24.87 12.15
CA ALA A 372 24.05 24.99 11.04
C ALA A 372 23.34 24.93 9.67
N ALA A 373 22.42 23.97 9.47
CA ALA A 373 21.67 23.83 8.23
C ALA A 373 20.76 25.03 7.95
N TYR A 374 20.06 25.54 8.97
CA TYR A 374 19.19 26.70 8.83
C TYR A 374 19.97 28.01 8.66
N TRP A 375 21.19 28.11 9.20
CA TRP A 375 22.10 29.20 8.89
C TRP A 375 22.50 29.18 7.40
N LEU A 376 22.87 28.03 6.84
CA LEU A 376 23.18 27.90 5.41
C LEU A 376 22.00 28.27 4.52
N LEU A 377 20.78 27.91 4.92
CA LEU A 377 19.54 28.28 4.23
C LEU A 377 19.15 29.76 4.40
N GLY A 378 19.77 30.48 5.35
CA GLY A 378 19.43 31.86 5.66
C GLY A 378 18.04 32.03 6.27
N ARG A 379 17.56 31.01 7.01
CA ARG A 379 16.20 30.96 7.59
C ARG A 379 16.27 30.61 9.06
N GLU A 380 15.26 31.03 9.82
CA GLU A 380 15.14 30.65 11.23
C GLU A 380 14.81 29.14 11.37
N PRO A 381 15.46 28.41 12.31
CA PRO A 381 15.14 27.01 12.62
C PRO A 381 13.65 26.79 12.89
N ARG A 382 13.13 25.66 12.40
CA ARG A 382 11.76 25.23 12.65
C ARG A 382 11.75 23.77 13.10
N SER A 383 10.81 23.46 13.98
CA SER A 383 10.52 22.08 14.37
C SER A 383 10.02 21.29 13.17
N ASP A 384 10.55 20.08 13.04
CA ASP A 384 10.19 19.16 11.97
C ASP A 384 8.75 18.64 12.13
N VAL A 385 8.22 18.64 13.36
CA VAL A 385 6.81 18.34 13.67
C VAL A 385 5.86 19.30 12.96
N GLY A 386 6.24 20.58 12.86
CA GLY A 386 5.45 21.60 12.15
C GLY A 386 5.52 21.47 10.63
N LEU A 387 6.58 20.86 10.11
CA LEU A 387 6.82 20.66 8.67
C LEU A 387 6.16 19.37 8.15
N ILE A 388 6.17 18.32 8.97
CA ILE A 388 5.59 17.01 8.65
C ILE A 388 4.65 16.54 9.79
N PRO A 389 3.43 17.08 9.88
CA PRO A 389 2.51 16.77 10.97
C PRO A 389 2.16 15.28 11.05
N GLY A 390 2.24 14.71 12.26
CA GLY A 390 1.79 13.35 12.57
C GLY A 390 2.74 12.23 12.13
N LEU A 391 3.90 12.56 11.55
CA LEU A 391 4.94 11.60 11.16
C LEU A 391 6.21 11.70 12.01
N ILE A 392 6.48 12.86 12.60
CA ILE A 392 7.65 13.11 13.43
C ILE A 392 7.19 13.42 14.84
N GLN A 393 7.85 12.80 15.82
CA GLN A 393 7.83 13.21 17.22
C GLN A 393 9.19 13.82 17.52
N GLU A 394 9.19 14.95 18.20
CA GLU A 394 10.39 15.70 18.52
C GLU A 394 10.25 16.27 19.93
N GLU A 395 11.34 16.24 20.69
CA GLU A 395 11.43 16.94 21.97
C GLU A 395 11.51 18.46 21.72
N PRO A 396 10.62 19.29 22.31
CA PRO A 396 10.59 20.73 22.07
C PRO A 396 11.92 21.45 22.31
N GLU A 397 12.76 20.89 23.18
CA GLU A 397 14.07 21.38 23.57
C GLU A 397 15.04 21.44 22.38
N ILE A 398 14.98 20.49 21.44
CA ILE A 398 15.92 20.40 20.31
C ILE A 398 15.78 21.63 19.40
N ASN A 399 14.55 22.05 19.09
CA ASN A 399 14.34 23.24 18.27
C ASN A 399 14.66 24.53 19.03
N ALA A 400 14.39 24.57 20.35
CA ALA A 400 14.74 25.73 21.17
C ALA A 400 16.26 25.93 21.25
N GLU A 401 17.01 24.85 21.44
CA GLU A 401 18.48 24.87 21.44
C GLU A 401 19.04 25.27 20.06
N ALA A 402 18.50 24.68 18.98
CA ALA A 402 18.90 25.03 17.61
C ALA A 402 18.69 26.53 17.32
N LEU A 403 17.62 27.13 17.84
CA LEU A 403 17.34 28.55 17.68
C LEU A 403 18.40 29.43 18.36
N ILE A 404 18.82 29.07 19.57
CA ILE A 404 19.87 29.79 20.31
C ILE A 404 21.20 29.72 19.55
N LEU A 405 21.61 28.52 19.12
CA LEU A 405 22.85 28.32 18.37
C LEU A 405 22.85 29.07 17.03
N TRP A 406 21.70 29.06 16.33
CA TRP A 406 21.52 29.79 15.08
C TRP A 406 21.61 31.31 15.27
N GLN A 407 21.02 31.85 16.35
CA GLN A 407 21.16 33.27 16.69
C GLN A 407 22.61 33.64 16.94
N GLY A 408 23.36 32.81 17.67
CA GLY A 408 24.80 33.01 17.88
C GLY A 408 25.59 33.03 16.57
N LEU A 409 25.30 32.13 15.63
CA LEU A 409 25.92 32.13 14.29
C LEU A 409 25.62 33.41 13.48
N ARG A 410 24.48 34.06 13.72
CA ARG A 410 24.10 35.30 13.02
C ARG A 410 24.79 36.55 13.56
N GLU A 411 25.37 36.49 14.75
CA GLU A 411 26.12 37.61 15.36
C GLU A 411 27.59 37.65 14.89
N LEU A 412 28.08 36.54 14.33
CA LEU A 412 29.43 36.41 13.79
C LEU A 412 29.55 37.01 12.39
N SER A 413 30.79 37.19 11.92
CA SER A 413 31.05 37.45 10.50
C SER A 413 30.70 36.22 9.67
N ASP A 414 30.32 36.43 8.40
CA ASP A 414 29.98 35.34 7.49
C ASP A 414 31.11 34.31 7.35
N ASP A 415 32.37 34.75 7.33
CA ASP A 415 33.54 33.87 7.24
C ASP A 415 33.71 32.99 8.48
N GLU A 416 33.52 33.56 9.68
CA GLU A 416 33.67 32.80 10.92
C GLU A 416 32.48 31.85 11.14
N ALA A 417 31.27 32.28 10.85
CA ALA A 417 30.10 31.43 10.89
C ALA A 417 30.22 30.26 9.89
N LEU A 418 30.70 30.53 8.67
CA LEU A 418 30.97 29.48 7.68
C LEU A 418 32.03 28.49 8.16
N ALA A 419 33.13 28.97 8.76
CA ALA A 419 34.18 28.11 9.31
C ALA A 419 33.65 27.18 10.41
N ARG A 420 32.78 27.68 11.30
CA ARG A 420 32.14 26.86 12.34
C ARG A 420 31.18 25.83 11.77
N VAL A 421 30.38 26.21 10.78
CA VAL A 421 29.47 25.27 10.08
C VAL A 421 30.27 24.19 9.33
N ALA A 422 31.38 24.56 8.69
CA ALA A 422 32.28 23.58 8.07
C ALA A 422 32.88 22.61 9.11
N ALA A 423 33.28 23.11 10.29
CA ALA A 423 33.77 22.26 11.37
C ALA A 423 32.71 21.27 11.88
N VAL A 424 31.43 21.66 11.94
CA VAL A 424 30.33 20.72 12.28
C VAL A 424 30.23 19.61 11.23
N ARG A 425 30.38 19.94 9.95
CA ARG A 425 30.38 18.94 8.87
C ARG A 425 31.57 17.99 8.98
N ASP A 426 32.76 18.52 9.25
CA ASP A 426 33.97 17.72 9.41
C ASP A 426 33.86 16.77 10.62
N ALA A 427 33.29 17.24 11.73
CA ALA A 427 32.98 16.40 12.88
C ALA A 427 31.96 15.30 12.52
N ALA A 428 30.94 15.59 11.72
CA ALA A 428 29.99 14.59 11.25
C ALA A 428 30.64 13.52 10.35
N LEU A 429 31.60 13.92 9.49
CA LEU A 429 32.39 12.98 8.65
C LEU A 429 33.36 12.13 9.49
N ALA A 430 33.95 12.70 10.54
CA ALA A 430 34.86 12.02 11.47
C ALA A 430 34.15 11.24 12.59
N CYS A 431 32.83 11.40 12.69
CA CYS A 431 31.99 10.85 13.77
C CYS A 431 32.40 11.32 15.17
N GLU A 432 32.74 12.61 15.26
CA GLU A 432 33.08 13.33 16.48
C GLU A 432 31.88 14.14 17.01
N ASP A 433 31.93 14.52 18.29
CA ASP A 433 30.85 15.29 18.95
C ASP A 433 30.91 16.78 18.54
N PRO A 434 29.85 17.33 17.91
CA PRO A 434 29.84 18.71 17.45
C PRO A 434 29.29 19.72 18.48
N SER A 435 28.91 19.29 19.69
CA SER A 435 28.11 20.09 20.65
C SER A 435 28.71 21.45 21.02
N GLU A 436 30.04 21.58 21.05
CA GLU A 436 30.71 22.85 21.38
C GLU A 436 31.11 23.70 20.17
N LEU A 437 30.97 23.20 18.94
CA LEU A 437 31.53 23.85 17.75
C LEU A 437 30.85 25.17 17.39
N LEU A 438 29.57 25.31 17.76
CA LEU A 438 28.81 26.53 17.49
C LEU A 438 28.82 27.52 18.65
N SER A 439 29.11 27.08 19.88
CA SER A 439 28.96 27.88 21.12
C SER A 439 30.26 28.52 21.63
N ARG A 440 31.44 28.18 21.10
CA ARG A 440 32.72 28.77 21.51
C ARG A 440 32.77 30.27 21.21
N SER A 441 33.23 31.10 22.15
CA SER A 441 33.46 32.53 21.90
C SER A 441 34.58 32.74 20.87
N ALA A 442 34.43 33.69 19.94
CA ALA A 442 35.48 34.09 19.02
C ALA A 442 36.73 34.50 19.83
N GLY A 443 37.86 33.84 19.57
CA GLY A 443 39.13 34.05 20.28
C GLY A 443 40.01 35.10 19.64
#